data_AF-A0AAU8MZ15-F1
#
_entry.id   AF-A0AAU8MZ15-F1
#
_cell.length_a   1.000
_cell.length_b   1.000
_cell.length_c   1.000
_cell.angle_alpha   90.00
_cell.angle_beta   90.00
_cell.angle_gamma   90.00
#
_symmetry.space_group_name_H-M   'P 1'
#
loop_
_entity.id
_entity.type
_entity.pdbx_description
1 polymer ?
#
loop_
_entity_poly.entity_id
_entity_poly.type
_entity_poly.pdbx_seq_one_letter_code
_entity_poly.pdbx_strand_id
1 'polypeptide(L)'
;MKPTATVIAIASLSLAACAAAAQYPVRDIWYSHHPNLARAQDLVAQAYGSVRAARQANEYQLGGHAAKAEQYLYAASRELKQAANTANREGR
;
A
#
# COMPACT_ATOMS: atom_id res chain seq x y z
N MET A 1 -1.49 26.10 -45.85
CA MET A 1 -0.53 24.99 -45.60
C MET A 1 0.85 25.63 -45.44
N LYS A 2 1.56 25.61 -44.30
CA LYS A 2 1.59 24.76 -43.09
C LYS A 2 2.02 25.64 -41.89
N PRO A 3 1.44 25.51 -40.69
CA PRO A 3 2.01 26.16 -39.50
C PRO A 3 3.26 25.40 -39.05
N THR A 4 4.35 26.13 -38.90
CA THR A 4 5.65 25.69 -38.41
C THR A 4 5.57 25.33 -36.93
N ALA A 5 6.16 24.18 -36.61
CA ALA A 5 6.26 23.59 -35.28
C ALA A 5 6.84 24.57 -34.24
N THR A 6 6.12 24.74 -33.13
CA THR A 6 6.68 25.24 -31.87
C THR A 6 6.60 24.10 -30.87
N VAL A 7 7.77 23.52 -30.57
CA VAL A 7 7.96 22.58 -29.47
C VAL A 7 8.37 23.39 -28.24
N ILE A 8 7.85 23.02 -27.06
CA ILE A 8 8.50 22.95 -25.73
C ILE A 8 7.57 23.43 -24.59
N ALA A 9 7.31 22.49 -23.66
CA ALA A 9 6.98 22.59 -22.23
C ALA A 9 5.70 23.36 -21.84
N ILE A 10 4.84 22.84 -20.95
CA ILE A 10 5.11 22.69 -19.51
C ILE A 10 4.43 21.42 -18.97
N ALA A 11 5.26 20.50 -18.48
CA ALA A 11 4.88 19.49 -17.51
C ALA A 11 4.84 20.15 -16.13
N SER A 12 3.71 20.10 -15.41
CA SER A 12 3.62 20.05 -13.94
C SER A 12 2.17 20.21 -13.45
N LEU A 13 1.93 19.75 -12.23
CA LEU A 13 0.69 19.74 -11.43
C LEU A 13 -0.27 18.59 -11.74
N SER A 14 -0.20 17.49 -11.00
CA SER A 14 -0.61 17.52 -9.60
C SER A 14 0.05 16.39 -8.81
N LEU A 15 1.23 16.67 -8.24
CA LEU A 15 1.78 15.86 -7.16
C LEU A 15 1.00 16.21 -5.89
N ALA A 16 -0.21 15.65 -5.75
CA ALA A 16 -0.89 15.59 -4.47
C ALA A 16 -0.13 14.60 -3.58
N ALA A 17 1.00 15.06 -3.03
CA ALA A 17 1.68 14.39 -1.95
C ALA A 17 0.81 14.55 -0.70
N CYS A 18 -0.26 13.75 -0.62
CA CYS A 18 -0.83 13.43 0.68
C CYS A 18 0.29 12.75 1.45
N ALA A 19 0.91 13.49 2.37
CA ALA A 19 1.73 12.97 3.44
C ALA A 19 0.84 12.17 4.39
N ALA A 20 0.21 11.10 3.89
CA ALA A 20 -0.23 10.03 4.74
C ALA A 20 1.07 9.42 5.25
N ALA A 21 1.42 9.69 6.52
CA ALA A 21 2.40 8.90 7.24
C ALA A 21 1.90 7.45 7.12
N ALA A 22 2.46 6.70 6.17
CA ALA A 22 2.00 5.37 5.86
C ALA A 22 2.40 4.51 7.06
N GLN A 23 1.41 4.24 7.93
CA GLN A 23 1.57 3.37 9.06
C GLN A 23 1.92 1.97 8.54
N TYR A 24 2.87 1.30 9.18
CA TYR A 24 3.25 -0.06 8.81
C TYR A 24 2.07 -1.01 9.13
N PRO A 25 1.76 -2.01 8.27
CA PRO A 25 0.69 -2.96 8.55
C PRO A 25 0.88 -3.65 9.90
N VAL A 26 -0.12 -3.55 10.77
CA VAL A 26 -0.11 -4.19 12.10
C VAL A 26 -0.25 -5.70 11.93
N ARG A 27 0.35 -6.46 12.85
CA ARG A 27 0.31 -7.94 12.93
C ARG A 27 -0.30 -8.34 14.27
N ASP A 28 -1.63 -8.34 14.35
CA ASP A 28 -2.40 -8.44 15.60
C ASP A 28 -3.56 -9.46 15.54
N ILE A 29 -3.57 -10.33 14.54
CA ILE A 29 -4.47 -11.49 14.50
C ILE A 29 -3.83 -12.63 15.29
N TRP A 30 -4.61 -13.19 16.22
CA TRP A 30 -4.15 -14.27 17.08
C TRP A 30 -4.05 -15.58 16.29
N TYR A 31 -2.82 -16.08 16.13
CA TYR A 31 -2.53 -17.29 15.36
C TYR A 31 -3.27 -18.54 15.86
N SER A 32 -3.52 -18.62 17.16
CA SER A 32 -4.24 -19.74 17.78
C SER A 32 -5.72 -19.82 17.40
N HIS A 33 -6.33 -18.70 17.01
CA HIS A 33 -7.74 -18.64 16.59
C HIS A 33 -7.87 -18.63 15.06
N HIS A 34 -7.03 -17.84 14.37
CA HIS A 34 -7.15 -17.60 12.92
C HIS A 34 -5.81 -17.77 12.20
N PRO A 35 -5.24 -18.99 12.13
CA PRO A 35 -3.87 -19.21 11.64
C PRO A 35 -3.66 -18.75 10.18
N ASN A 36 -4.67 -18.93 9.33
CA ASN A 36 -4.59 -18.49 7.94
C ASN A 36 -4.67 -16.97 7.78
N LEU A 37 -5.54 -16.30 8.55
CA LEU A 37 -5.65 -14.84 8.50
C LEU A 37 -4.41 -14.17 9.12
N ALA A 38 -3.88 -14.72 10.21
CA ALA A 38 -2.64 -14.25 10.81
C ALA A 38 -1.46 -14.39 9.83
N ARG A 39 -1.33 -15.56 9.17
CA ARG A 39 -0.32 -15.76 8.12
C ARG A 39 -0.49 -14.80 6.94
N ALA A 40 -1.73 -14.53 6.52
CA ALA A 40 -1.99 -13.55 5.47
C ALA A 40 -1.56 -12.14 5.90
N GLN A 41 -1.83 -11.74 7.15
CA GLN A 41 -1.43 -10.44 7.69
C GLN A 41 0.10 -10.29 7.73
N ASP A 42 0.81 -11.37 8.08
CA ASP A 42 2.27 -11.44 8.05
C ASP A 42 2.84 -11.28 6.64
N LEU A 43 2.24 -11.92 5.64
CA LEU A 43 2.65 -11.80 4.23
C LEU A 43 2.39 -10.38 3.71
N VAL A 44 1.27 -9.77 4.08
CA VAL A 44 0.96 -8.37 3.72
C VAL A 44 1.99 -7.41 4.33
N ALA A 45 2.38 -7.60 5.59
CA ALA A 45 3.41 -6.79 6.25
C ALA A 45 4.78 -6.94 5.54
N GLN A 46 5.17 -8.17 5.20
CA GLN A 46 6.41 -8.43 4.44
C GLN A 46 6.38 -7.76 3.06
N ALA A 47 5.29 -7.91 2.31
CA ALA A 47 5.11 -7.28 1.02
C ALA A 47 5.21 -5.74 1.12
N TYR A 48 4.58 -5.14 2.14
CA TYR A 48 4.68 -3.70 2.39
C TYR A 48 6.13 -3.27 2.63
N GLY A 49 6.88 -4.04 3.43
CA GLY A 49 8.30 -3.81 3.67
C GLY A 49 9.11 -3.81 2.37
N SER A 50 8.88 -4.78 1.50
CA SER A 50 9.54 -4.88 0.18
C SER A 50 9.18 -3.71 -0.75
N VAL A 51 7.91 -3.30 -0.81
CA VAL A 51 7.50 -2.13 -1.61
C VAL A 51 8.15 -0.85 -1.09
N ARG A 52 8.20 -0.66 0.24
CA ARG A 52 8.85 0.50 0.85
C ARG A 52 10.34 0.54 0.55
N ALA A 53 11.02 -0.60 0.64
CA ALA A 53 12.43 -0.72 0.28
C ALA A 53 12.67 -0.40 -1.21
N ALA A 54 11.82 -0.91 -2.11
CA ALA A 54 11.89 -0.59 -3.53
C ALA A 54 11.69 0.92 -3.78
N ARG A 55 10.75 1.56 -3.08
CA ARG A 55 10.53 3.01 -3.17
C ARG A 55 11.76 3.80 -2.74
N GLN A 56 12.41 3.40 -1.65
CA GLN A 56 13.65 4.04 -1.16
C GLN A 56 14.82 3.83 -2.13
N ALA A 57 15.01 2.61 -2.62
CA ALA A 57 16.09 2.27 -3.55
C ALA A 57 15.97 2.96 -4.91
N ASN A 58 14.77 3.37 -5.30
CA ASN A 58 14.50 4.08 -6.56
C ASN A 58 14.22 5.58 -6.33
N GLU A 59 14.71 6.15 -5.23
CA GLU A 59 14.60 7.58 -4.92
C GLU A 59 13.16 8.13 -5.05
N TYR A 60 12.18 7.30 -4.73
CA TYR A 60 10.75 7.60 -4.84
C TYR A 60 10.24 7.84 -6.28
N GLN A 61 11.06 7.60 -7.31
CA GLN A 61 10.75 7.81 -8.73
C GLN A 61 9.97 6.64 -9.38
N LEU A 62 9.11 5.96 -8.63
CA LEU A 62 8.29 4.83 -9.12
C LEU A 62 6.90 5.25 -9.60
N GLY A 63 6.76 6.46 -10.13
CA GLY A 63 5.50 7.00 -10.67
C GLY A 63 4.34 7.05 -9.66
N GLY A 64 4.64 7.08 -8.35
CA GLY A 64 3.63 7.04 -7.28
C GLY A 64 2.97 5.67 -7.05
N HIS A 65 3.21 4.68 -7.90
CA HIS A 65 2.58 3.35 -7.79
C HIS A 65 3.02 2.59 -6.54
N ALA A 66 4.29 2.70 -6.12
CA ALA A 66 4.77 2.07 -4.89
C ALA A 66 4.06 2.64 -3.64
N ALA A 67 3.84 3.95 -3.59
CA ALA A 67 3.07 4.55 -2.50
C ALA A 67 1.60 4.10 -2.51
N LYS A 68 1.00 3.96 -3.70
CA LYS A 68 -0.36 3.42 -3.86
C LYS A 68 -0.44 1.96 -3.40
N ALA A 69 0.54 1.13 -3.76
CA ALA A 69 0.62 -0.26 -3.34
C ALA A 69 0.76 -0.40 -1.81
N GLU A 70 1.59 0.42 -1.17
CA GLU A 70 1.67 0.50 0.30
C GLU A 70 0.30 0.81 0.93
N GLN A 71 -0.48 1.74 0.37
CA GLN A 71 -1.83 2.05 0.84
C GLN A 71 -2.78 0.86 0.72
N TYR A 72 -2.74 0.14 -0.41
CA TYR A 72 -3.57 -1.05 -0.61
C TYR A 72 -3.20 -2.18 0.33
N LEU A 73 -1.90 -2.41 0.57
CA LEU A 73 -1.44 -3.43 1.51
C LEU A 73 -1.82 -3.08 2.95
N TYR A 74 -1.71 -1.80 3.34
CA TYR A 74 -2.18 -1.34 4.65
C TYR A 74 -3.69 -1.55 4.82
N ALA A 75 -4.49 -1.19 3.81
CA ALA A 75 -5.94 -1.43 3.82
C ALA A 75 -6.26 -2.92 3.90
N ALA A 76 -5.59 -3.77 3.12
CA ALA A 76 -5.76 -5.22 3.14
C ALA A 76 -5.49 -5.81 4.53
N SER A 77 -4.42 -5.39 5.22
CA SER A 77 -4.14 -5.86 6.59
C SER A 77 -5.26 -5.51 7.57
N ARG A 78 -5.85 -4.31 7.45
CA ARG A 78 -6.99 -3.90 8.29
C ARG A 78 -8.22 -4.74 8.01
N GLU A 79 -8.51 -5.05 6.75
CA GLU A 79 -9.65 -5.92 6.40
C GLU A 79 -9.46 -7.36 6.89
N LEU A 80 -8.24 -7.91 6.86
CA LEU A 80 -7.94 -9.21 7.47
C LEU A 80 -8.24 -9.22 8.97
N LYS A 81 -7.92 -8.12 9.68
CA LYS A 81 -8.27 -7.97 11.09
C LYS A 81 -9.78 -7.88 11.30
N GLN A 82 -10.51 -7.17 10.44
CA GLN A 82 -11.97 -7.12 10.51
C GLN A 82 -12.59 -8.49 10.25
N ALA A 83 -12.06 -9.27 9.32
CA ALA A 83 -12.50 -10.64 9.08
C ALA A 83 -12.31 -11.52 10.33
N ALA A 84 -11.13 -11.46 10.97
CA ALA A 84 -10.88 -12.19 12.22
C ALA A 84 -11.83 -11.74 13.35
N ASN A 85 -12.09 -10.43 13.47
CA ASN A 85 -13.03 -9.90 14.46
C ASN A 85 -14.47 -10.37 14.21
N THR A 86 -14.87 -10.48 12.94
CA THR A 86 -16.18 -11.02 12.56
C THR A 86 -16.28 -12.49 12.91
N ALA A 87 -15.29 -13.31 12.54
CA ALA A 87 -15.25 -14.72 12.90
C ALA A 87 -15.33 -14.92 14.43
N ASN A 88 -14.56 -14.13 15.21
CA ASN A 88 -14.64 -14.15 16.68
C ASN A 88 -16.04 -13.83 17.21
N ARG A 89 -16.73 -12.82 16.64
CA ARG A 89 -18.11 -12.47 17.04
C ARG A 89 -19.12 -13.58 16.70
N GLU A 90 -18.85 -14.33 15.64
CA GLU A 90 -19.70 -15.44 15.19
C GLU A 90 -19.34 -16.78 15.85
N GLY A 91 -18.32 -16.82 16.72
CA GLY A 91 -17.84 -18.05 17.36
C GLY A 91 -17.17 -19.03 16.38
N ARG A 92 -16.55 -18.52 15.31
CA ARG A 92 -15.82 -19.28 14.29
C ARG A 92 -14.31 -19.20 14.48
#